data_AF-A0A849RDK1-F1
#
_entry.id   AF-A0A849RDK1-F1
#
_cell.length_a   1.000
_cell.length_b   1.000
_cell.length_c   1.000
_cell.angle_alpha   90.00
_cell.angle_beta   90.00
_cell.angle_gamma   90.00
#
_symmetry.space_group_name_H-M   'P 1'
#
loop_
_entity.id
_entity.type
_entity.pdbx_description
1 polymer ?
#
loop_
_entity_poly.entity_id
_entity_poly.type
_entity_poly.pdbx_seq_one_letter_code
_entity_poly.pdbx_strand_id
1 'polypeptide(L)'
;MQKIYITDVILRDAHQSLIATRLRTDDMLPGCAMLDDIGYWSLECWGGATFDACLRFLKEDPWERLSKLKDALPKTRLQMLVRGQNLLGYRHYSDDVV
;
A
#
# COMPACT_ATOMS: atom_id res chain seq x y z
N MET A 1 0.88 -4.41 -31.92
CA MET A 1 1.70 -4.52 -30.68
C MET A 1 0.74 -4.57 -29.50
N GLN A 2 0.89 -5.51 -28.56
CA GLN A 2 0.01 -5.57 -27.39
C GLN A 2 0.41 -4.52 -26.35
N LYS A 3 -0.58 -3.92 -25.68
CA LYS A 3 -0.35 -2.95 -24.61
C LYS A 3 0.15 -3.69 -23.36
N ILE A 4 1.31 -3.28 -22.85
CA ILE A 4 1.83 -3.76 -21.56
C ILE A 4 1.30 -2.86 -20.45
N TYR A 5 0.87 -3.50 -19.37
CA TYR A 5 0.34 -2.86 -18.17
C TYR A 5 1.40 -2.88 -17.07
N ILE A 6 1.57 -1.77 -16.38
CA ILE A 6 2.61 -1.60 -15.35
C ILE A 6 1.95 -1.33 -14.00
N THR A 7 2.43 -2.02 -12.97
CA THR A 7 2.11 -1.75 -11.57
C THR A 7 3.30 -1.07 -10.93
N ASP A 8 3.09 0.07 -10.29
CA ASP A 8 4.13 0.69 -9.47
C ASP A 8 4.00 0.26 -8.02
N VAL A 9 5.14 0.11 -7.34
CA VAL A 9 5.27 -0.38 -5.97
C VAL A 9 5.90 0.66 -5.03
N ILE A 10 6.06 1.90 -5.49
CA ILE A 10 6.74 2.96 -4.73
C ILE A 10 6.09 3.23 -3.36
N LEU A 11 4.76 3.05 -3.25
CA LEU A 11 4.00 3.29 -2.03
C LEU A 11 3.96 2.07 -1.07
N ARG A 12 4.50 0.91 -1.46
CA ARG A 12 4.52 -0.31 -0.62
C ARG A 12 5.89 -1.01 -0.66
N ASP A 13 6.16 -1.80 -1.70
CA ASP A 13 7.32 -2.71 -1.69
C ASP A 13 8.67 -2.01 -1.83
N ALA A 14 8.70 -0.87 -2.53
CA ALA A 14 9.96 -0.14 -2.74
C ALA A 14 10.55 0.31 -1.39
N HIS A 15 9.77 1.02 -0.57
CA HIS A 15 10.24 1.50 0.72
C HIS A 15 10.32 0.39 1.77
N GLN A 16 9.49 -0.66 1.65
CA GLN A 16 9.64 -1.87 2.45
C GLN A 16 11.02 -2.52 2.23
N SER A 17 11.45 -2.61 0.97
CA SER A 17 12.70 -3.24 0.56
C SER A 17 13.94 -2.36 0.82
N LEU A 18 13.83 -1.05 0.62
CA LEU A 18 14.99 -0.14 0.62
C LEU A 18 15.19 0.59 1.95
N ILE A 19 14.10 0.94 2.65
CA ILE A 19 14.16 1.74 3.88
C ILE A 19 13.31 1.12 5.00
N ALA A 20 13.28 -0.21 5.04
CA ALA A 20 12.65 -1.00 6.10
C ALA A 20 11.20 -0.58 6.41
N THR A 21 10.43 -0.15 5.42
CA THR A 21 9.01 0.24 5.57
C THR A 21 8.81 1.52 6.40
N ARG A 22 9.72 2.50 6.29
CA ARG A 22 9.70 3.72 7.11
C ARG A 22 9.14 4.97 6.41
N LEU A 23 8.57 4.82 5.21
CA LEU A 23 7.91 5.95 4.54
C LEU A 23 6.59 6.31 5.27
N ARG A 24 6.48 7.58 5.68
CA ARG A 24 5.29 8.11 6.38
C ARG A 24 4.21 8.50 5.39
N THR A 25 2.96 8.52 5.85
CA THR A 25 1.83 8.93 4.99
C THR A 25 2.02 10.36 4.46
N ASP A 26 2.49 11.29 5.30
CA ASP A 26 2.70 12.69 4.91
C ASP A 26 3.76 12.87 3.82
N ASP A 27 4.74 11.96 3.73
CA ASP A 27 5.75 11.96 2.66
C ASP A 27 5.22 11.33 1.36
N MET A 28 4.18 10.50 1.43
CA MET A 28 3.54 9.87 0.26
C MET A 28 2.58 10.82 -0.45
N LEU A 29 1.76 11.55 0.32
CA LEU A 29 0.64 12.33 -0.21
C LEU A 29 1.03 13.37 -1.27
N PRO A 30 2.14 14.13 -1.13
CA PRO A 30 2.54 15.11 -2.15
C PRO A 30 2.79 14.51 -3.54
N GLY A 31 3.17 13.23 -3.63
CA GLY A 31 3.41 12.55 -4.90
C GLY A 31 2.17 11.93 -5.54
N CYS A 32 1.05 11.83 -4.82
CA CYS A 32 -0.11 11.05 -5.24
C CYS A 32 -0.78 11.60 -6.51
N ALA A 33 -0.96 12.92 -6.63
CA ALA A 33 -1.60 13.52 -7.80
C ALA A 33 -0.84 13.18 -9.11
N MET A 34 0.49 13.26 -9.07
CA MET A 34 1.34 12.86 -10.20
C MET A 34 1.21 11.35 -10.47
N LEU A 35 1.29 10.50 -9.45
CA LEU A 35 1.17 9.05 -9.60
C LEU A 35 -0.17 8.64 -10.22
N ASP A 36 -1.26 9.32 -9.84
CA ASP A 36 -2.61 9.05 -10.35
C ASP A 36 -2.79 9.42 -11.83
N ASP A 37 -1.95 10.31 -12.37
CA ASP A 37 -2.00 10.78 -13.75
C ASP A 37 -1.09 10.00 -14.72
N ILE A 38 -0.19 9.15 -14.21
CA ILE A 38 0.73 8.37 -15.05
C ILE A 38 0.01 7.30 -15.89
N GLY A 39 -1.11 6.78 -15.40
CA GLY A 39 -1.88 5.74 -16.09
C GLY A 39 -1.37 4.32 -15.82
N TYR A 40 -0.86 4.07 -14.61
CA TYR A 40 -0.55 2.72 -14.14
C TYR A 40 -1.79 1.80 -14.16
N TRP A 41 -1.54 0.51 -14.28
CA TRP A 41 -2.60 -0.50 -14.14
C TRP A 41 -3.13 -0.57 -12.71
N SER A 42 -2.19 -0.54 -11.74
CA SER A 42 -2.46 -0.37 -10.31
C SER A 42 -1.27 0.30 -9.61
N LEU A 43 -1.54 0.83 -8.41
CA LEU A 43 -0.53 1.27 -7.46
C LEU A 43 -0.60 0.38 -6.22
N GLU A 44 0.48 -0.33 -5.95
CA GLU A 44 0.59 -1.10 -4.72
C GLU A 44 0.95 -0.19 -3.55
N CYS A 45 0.04 -0.08 -2.58
CA CYS A 45 0.11 0.95 -1.54
C CYS A 45 -0.24 0.46 -0.13
N TRP A 46 -0.60 -0.83 0.03
CA TRP A 46 -1.06 -1.35 1.32
C TRP A 46 -0.72 -2.84 1.51
N GLY A 47 -0.91 -3.34 2.73
CA GLY A 47 -0.59 -4.72 3.09
C GLY A 47 0.91 -4.97 3.25
N GLY A 48 1.34 -6.24 3.18
CA GLY A 48 2.71 -6.62 3.52
C GLY A 48 3.10 -6.16 4.93
N ALA A 49 4.29 -5.60 5.08
CA ALA A 49 4.79 -5.11 6.37
C ALA A 49 4.28 -3.70 6.73
N THR A 50 3.57 -3.01 5.83
CA THR A 50 3.13 -1.63 6.07
C THR A 50 2.16 -1.52 7.24
N PHE A 51 1.31 -2.52 7.45
CA PHE A 51 0.34 -2.53 8.55
C PHE A 51 1.03 -2.56 9.92
N ASP A 52 1.99 -3.46 10.13
CA ASP A 52 2.80 -3.49 11.35
C ASP A 52 3.64 -2.22 11.48
N ALA A 53 4.23 -1.72 10.38
CA ALA A 53 5.08 -0.55 10.43
C ALA A 53 4.32 0.73 10.84
N CYS A 54 3.10 0.93 10.33
CA CYS A 54 2.22 2.02 10.73
C CYS A 54 2.03 2.05 12.26
N LEU A 55 1.60 0.91 12.82
CA LEU A 55 1.29 0.80 14.24
C LEU A 55 2.55 0.84 15.13
N ARG A 56 3.58 0.08 14.76
CA ARG A 56 4.75 -0.17 15.62
C ARG A 56 5.77 0.96 15.61
N PHE A 57 6.00 1.59 14.46
CA PHE A 57 7.12 2.53 14.28
C PHE A 57 6.69 3.94 13.92
N LEU A 58 5.65 4.07 13.09
CA LEU A 58 5.26 5.38 12.55
C LEU A 58 4.24 6.11 13.42
N LYS A 59 3.55 5.37 14.31
CA LYS A 59 2.43 5.85 15.13
C LYS A 59 1.28 6.35 14.26
N GLU A 60 0.97 5.59 13.22
CA GLU A 60 -0.08 5.89 12.25
C GLU A 60 -1.13 4.77 12.27
N ASP A 61 -2.39 5.11 12.03
CA ASP A 61 -3.44 4.13 11.78
C ASP A 61 -3.34 3.65 10.32
N PRO A 62 -3.13 2.35 10.06
CA PRO A 62 -3.03 1.81 8.71
C PRO A 62 -4.31 1.98 7.88
N TRP A 63 -5.49 2.04 8.52
CA TRP A 63 -6.78 2.27 7.85
C TRP A 63 -6.96 3.74 7.45
N GLU A 64 -6.49 4.66 8.29
CA GLU A 64 -6.48 6.09 7.96
C GLU A 64 -5.52 6.37 6.79
N ARG A 65 -4.34 5.72 6.79
CA ARG A 65 -3.43 5.76 5.63
C ARG A 65 -4.13 5.31 4.34
N LEU A 66 -4.82 4.17 4.37
CA LEU A 66 -5.54 3.66 3.20
C LEU A 66 -6.61 4.64 2.72
N SER A 67 -7.35 5.24 3.64
CA SER A 67 -8.40 6.22 3.32
C SER A 67 -7.82 7.48 2.67
N LYS A 68 -6.76 8.06 3.25
CA LYS A 68 -6.07 9.23 2.68
C LYS A 68 -5.48 8.95 1.29
N LEU A 69 -4.88 7.78 1.10
CA LEU A 69 -4.37 7.37 -0.20
C LEU A 69 -5.50 7.14 -1.21
N LYS A 70 -6.65 6.62 -0.78
CA LYS A 70 -7.82 6.46 -1.66
C LYS A 70 -8.39 7.79 -2.13
N ASP A 71 -8.44 8.78 -1.25
CA ASP A 71 -8.87 10.13 -1.58
C ASP A 71 -7.88 10.84 -2.51
N ALA A 72 -6.57 10.61 -2.31
CA ALA A 72 -5.51 11.21 -3.12
C ALA A 72 -5.27 10.52 -4.48
N LEU A 73 -5.75 9.28 -4.65
CA LEU A 73 -5.59 8.45 -5.86
C LEU A 73 -6.97 7.98 -6.41
N PRO A 74 -7.85 8.90 -6.83
CA PRO A 74 -9.21 8.54 -7.24
C PRO A 74 -9.27 7.74 -8.55
N LYS A 75 -8.31 7.91 -9.48
CA LYS A 75 -8.37 7.31 -10.84
C LYS A 75 -7.75 5.91 -10.88
N THR A 76 -6.70 5.68 -10.09
CA THR A 76 -5.87 4.47 -10.18
C THR A 76 -6.39 3.36 -9.29
N ARG A 77 -6.24 2.09 -9.73
CA ARG A 77 -6.57 0.92 -8.92
C ARG A 77 -5.57 0.80 -7.78
N LEU A 78 -6.06 0.72 -6.56
CA LEU A 78 -5.20 0.42 -5.41
C LEU A 78 -5.01 -1.10 -5.29
N GLN A 79 -3.78 -1.51 -5.03
CA GLN A 79 -3.39 -2.90 -4.83
C GLN A 79 -2.76 -3.07 -3.45
N MET A 80 -2.96 -4.25 -2.87
CA MET A 80 -2.30 -4.65 -1.63
C MET A 80 -1.72 -6.06 -1.73
N LEU A 81 -0.73 -6.34 -0.89
CA LEU A 81 -0.24 -7.70 -0.64
C LEU A 81 -0.89 -8.28 0.61
N VAL A 82 -1.62 -9.39 0.48
CA VAL A 82 -2.23 -10.14 1.59
C VAL A 82 -1.69 -11.57 1.64
N ARG A 83 -1.37 -12.07 2.83
CA ARG A 83 -0.76 -13.40 3.03
C ARG A 83 -1.80 -14.48 3.33
N GLY A 84 -2.79 -14.62 2.45
CA GLY A 84 -3.83 -15.66 2.55
C GLY A 84 -4.48 -15.72 3.93
N GLN A 85 -4.59 -16.92 4.51
CA GLN A 85 -5.19 -17.17 5.83
C GLN A 85 -4.49 -16.44 6.99
N ASN A 86 -3.27 -15.96 6.78
CA ASN A 86 -2.54 -15.20 7.80
C ASN A 86 -2.87 -13.70 7.73
N LEU A 87 -3.56 -13.25 6.69
CA LEU A 87 -3.83 -11.84 6.42
C LEU A 87 -2.54 -11.04 6.48
N LEU A 88 -2.43 -10.12 7.44
CA LEU A 88 -1.23 -9.32 7.73
C LEU A 88 -0.64 -9.66 9.12
N GLY A 89 -1.13 -10.74 9.75
CA GLY A 89 -0.67 -11.21 11.05
C GLY A 89 0.32 -12.37 10.98
N TYR A 90 0.66 -12.89 12.15
CA TYR A 90 1.74 -13.87 12.32
C TYR A 90 1.28 -15.33 12.40
N ARG A 91 -0.03 -15.59 12.36
CA ARG A 91 -0.63 -16.93 12.43
C ARG A 91 -1.83 -17.04 11.47
N HIS A 92 -2.33 -18.25 11.28
CA HIS A 92 -3.61 -18.46 10.59
C HIS A 92 -4.75 -17.89 11.44
N TYR A 93 -5.73 -17.29 10.77
CA TYR A 93 -6.99 -16.84 11.37
C TYR A 93 -8.14 -17.75 10.92
N SER A 94 -9.23 -17.71 11.67
CA SER A 94 -10.49 -18.36 11.30
C SER A 94 -11.14 -17.64 10.12
N ASP A 95 -11.97 -18.37 9.37
CA ASP A 95 -12.58 -17.86 8.13
C ASP A 95 -13.49 -16.63 8.35
N ASP A 96 -14.03 -16.43 9.55
CA ASP A 96 -14.84 -15.26 9.90
C ASP A 96 -14.02 -13.96 10.10
N VAL A 97 -12.70 -14.08 10.22
CA VAL A 97 -11.78 -12.94 10.31
C VAL A 97 -11.23 -12.55 8.94
N VAL A 98 -11.24 -13.48 7.98
CA VAL A 98 -10.70 -13.31 6.60
C VAL A 98 -11.75 -12.69 5.70
#